data_AF-A0A258EFT3-F1
#
_entry.id   AF-A0A258EFT3-F1
#
_cell.length_a   1.000
_cell.length_b   1.000
_cell.length_c   1.000
_cell.angle_alpha   90.00
_cell.angle_beta   90.00
_cell.angle_gamma   90.00
#
_symmetry.space_group_name_H-M   'P 1'
#
loop_
_entity.id
_entity.type
_entity.pdbx_description
1 polymer ?
#
loop_
_entity_poly.entity_id
_entity_poly.type
_entity_poly.pdbx_seq_one_letter_code
_entity_poly.pdbx_strand_id
1 'polypeptide(L)' 'MKNFTDLRKISKVFHQYGIPLTGKKKYATFEKDLNMDKVFVNGLIFECELELRKELEEEKVHQIKAPAQVIELLVG' A
#
# COMPACT_ATOMS: atom_id res chain seq x y z
N MET A 1 10.88 -0.62 -16.59
CA MET A 1 11.79 0.18 -15.74
C MET A 1 11.05 1.08 -14.76
N LYS A 2 10.10 1.92 -15.19
CA LYS A 2 9.29 2.79 -14.30
C LYS A 2 8.63 2.02 -13.15
N ASN A 3 7.94 0.91 -13.45
CA ASN A 3 7.24 0.10 -12.44
C ASN A 3 8.19 -0.54 -11.40
N PHE A 4 9.44 -0.82 -11.74
CA PHE A 4 10.41 -1.35 -10.78
C PHE A 4 10.88 -0.27 -9.80
N THR A 5 11.12 0.95 -10.30
CA THR A 5 11.46 2.10 -9.45
C THR A 5 10.31 2.47 -8.54
N ASP A 6 9.09 2.51 -9.06
CA ASP A 6 7.88 2.81 -8.29
C ASP A 6 7.68 1.74 -7.22
N LEU A 7 7.71 0.46 -7.58
CA LEU A 7 7.60 -0.65 -6.61
C LEU A 7 8.65 -0.54 -5.50
N ARG A 8 9.90 -0.18 -5.83
CA ARG A 8 10.96 0.02 -4.83
C ARG A 8 10.65 1.16 -3.86
N LYS A 9 10.07 2.26 -4.35
CA LYS A 9 9.73 3.41 -3.51
C LYS A 9 8.64 3.06 -2.49
N ILE A 10 7.52 2.50 -2.95
CA ILE A 10 6.42 2.09 -2.06
C ILE A 10 6.85 0.95 -1.14
N SER A 11 7.73 0.04 -1.57
CA SER A 11 8.28 -0.96 -0.67
C SER A 11 8.97 -0.35 0.56
N LYS A 12 9.55 0.85 0.44
CA LYS A 12 10.11 1.56 1.60
C LYS A 12 9.03 2.09 2.54
N VAL A 13 7.95 2.66 2.00
CA VAL A 13 6.79 3.13 2.78
C VAL A 13 6.21 1.96 3.58
N PHE A 14 5.88 0.85 2.92
CA PHE A 14 5.38 -0.35 3.60
C PHE A 14 6.33 -0.86 4.71
N HIS A 15 7.65 -0.80 4.48
CA HIS A 15 8.63 -1.19 5.48
C HIS A 15 8.64 -0.27 6.72
N GLN A 16 8.41 1.03 6.55
CA GLN A 16 8.28 1.98 7.67
C GLN A 16 7.08 1.68 8.57
N TYR A 17 6.02 1.09 8.00
CA TYR A 17 4.86 0.58 8.73
C TYR A 17 5.05 -0.85 9.27
N GLY A 18 6.23 -1.46 9.11
CA GLY A 18 6.51 -2.82 9.56
C GLY A 18 5.91 -3.93 8.68
N ILE A 19 5.48 -3.60 7.45
CA ILE A 19 4.80 -4.53 6.54
C ILE A 19 5.77 -4.97 5.44
N PRO A 20 6.28 -6.21 5.46
CA PRO A 20 7.08 -6.72 4.35
C PRO A 20 6.19 -7.11 3.18
N LEU A 21 6.50 -6.59 1.97
CA LEU A 21 5.79 -6.90 0.72
C LEU A 21 6.21 -8.24 0.08
N THR A 22 6.67 -9.20 0.87
CA THR A 22 7.19 -10.49 0.38
C THR A 22 6.27 -11.65 0.77
N GLY A 23 6.29 -12.70 -0.06
CA GLY A 23 5.56 -13.93 0.20
C GLY A 23 4.06 -13.73 0.40
N LYS A 24 3.51 -14.34 1.47
CA LYS A 24 2.08 -14.28 1.79
C LYS A 24 1.65 -12.94 2.41
N LYS A 25 2.56 -12.19 3.01
CA LYS A 25 2.23 -10.96 3.76
C LYS A 25 1.70 -9.83 2.88
N LYS A 26 2.04 -9.79 1.59
CA LYS A 26 1.45 -8.82 0.66
C LYS A 26 -0.05 -9.05 0.38
N TYR A 27 -0.57 -10.23 0.68
CA TYR A 27 -1.99 -10.58 0.56
C TYR A 27 -2.72 -10.60 1.91
N ALA A 28 -2.01 -10.30 3.00
CA ALA A 28 -2.59 -10.21 4.33
C ALA A 28 -3.54 -9.01 4.39
N THR A 29 -4.70 -9.22 5.02
CA THR A 29 -5.66 -8.13 5.25
C THR A 29 -5.10 -7.15 6.28
N PHE A 30 -5.24 -5.85 6.03
CA PHE A 30 -4.76 -4.81 6.93
C PHE A 30 -5.40 -4.93 8.32
N GLU A 31 -6.72 -5.03 8.39
CA GLU A 31 -7.43 -5.03 9.66
C GLU A 31 -7.26 -6.34 10.45
N LYS A 32 -7.40 -7.51 9.81
CA LYS A 32 -7.43 -8.79 10.55
C LYS A 32 -6.06 -9.44 10.70
N ASP A 33 -5.26 -9.44 9.64
CA ASP A 33 -3.99 -10.18 9.65
C ASP A 33 -2.82 -9.29 10.09
N LEU A 34 -2.89 -8.00 9.79
CA LEU A 34 -1.85 -7.02 10.15
C LEU A 34 -2.25 -6.16 11.36
N ASN A 35 -3.48 -6.29 11.89
CA ASN A 35 -4.00 -5.54 13.03
C ASN A 35 -3.83 -4.01 12.89
N MET A 36 -4.10 -3.49 11.69
CA MET A 36 -4.03 -2.06 11.40
C MET A 36 -5.42 -1.43 11.43
N ASP A 37 -5.57 -0.40 12.25
CA ASP A 37 -6.76 0.45 12.21
C ASP A 37 -6.83 1.24 10.90
N LYS A 38 -8.06 1.58 10.49
CA LYS A 38 -8.33 2.33 9.25
C LYS A 38 -7.55 3.64 9.15
N VAL A 39 -7.27 4.31 10.27
CA VAL A 39 -6.45 5.54 10.30
C VAL A 39 -5.03 5.27 9.82
N PHE A 40 -4.40 4.17 10.25
CA PHE A 40 -3.06 3.79 9.80
C PHE A 40 -3.05 3.31 8.36
N VAL A 41 -4.09 2.60 7.93
CA VAL A 41 -4.24 2.16 6.54
C VAL A 41 -4.35 3.37 5.60
N ASN A 42 -5.20 4.33 5.94
CA ASN A 42 -5.35 5.57 5.18
C ASN A 42 -4.05 6.37 5.13
N GLY A 43 -3.34 6.49 6.27
CA GLY A 43 -2.03 7.13 6.31
C GLY A 43 -1.00 6.45 5.41
N LEU A 44 -0.94 5.12 5.44
CA LEU A 44 -0.05 4.34 4.57
C LEU A 44 -0.34 4.59 3.10
N ILE A 45 -1.62 4.61 2.69
CA ILE A 45 -2.03 4.85 1.31
C ILE A 45 -1.63 6.26 0.88
N PHE A 46 -1.90 7.25 1.73
CA PHE A 46 -1.53 8.64 1.48
C PHE A 46 -0.02 8.84 1.30
N GLU A 47 0.80 8.20 2.13
CA GLU A 47 2.26 8.25 1.96
C GLU A 47 2.72 7.59 0.65
N CYS A 48 2.06 6.51 0.22
CA CYS A 48 2.32 5.87 -1.07
C CYS A 48 1.98 6.80 -2.25
N GLU A 49 0.84 7.49 -2.17
CA GLU A 49 0.37 8.49 -3.14
C GLU A 49 1.37 9.65 -3.26
N LEU A 50 1.82 10.21 -2.13
CA LEU A 50 2.81 11.27 -2.09
C LEU A 50 4.15 10.87 -2.71
N GLU A 51 4.67 9.69 -2.36
CA GLU A 51 5.97 9.19 -2.84
C GLU A 51 5.98 8.96 -4.37
N LEU A 52 4.82 8.60 -4.93
CA LEU A 52 4.64 8.37 -6.37
C LEU A 52 4.06 9.57 -7.13
N ARG A 53 3.62 10.62 -6.42
CA ARG A 53 2.88 11.77 -6.98
C ARG A 53 1.65 11.31 -7.79
N LYS A 54 0.86 10.43 -7.20
CA LYS A 54 -0.39 9.89 -7.75
C LYS A 54 -1.49 10.07 -6.72
N GLU A 55 -2.73 10.11 -7.18
CA GLU A 55 -3.91 10.21 -6.33
C GLU A 55 -4.90 9.13 -6.77
N LEU A 56 -5.41 8.37 -5.81
CA LEU A 56 -6.45 7.38 -5.99
C LEU A 56 -7.80 8.01 -5.69
N GLU A 57 -8.82 7.60 -6.45
CA GLU A 57 -10.21 7.95 -6.14
C GLU A 57 -10.60 7.40 -4.75
N GLU A 58 -11.33 8.20 -3.98
CA GLU A 58 -11.72 7.87 -2.61
C GLU A 58 -12.51 6.56 -2.54
N GLU A 59 -13.36 6.28 -3.53
CA GLU A 59 -14.11 5.03 -3.66
C GLU A 59 -13.19 3.82 -3.78
N LYS A 60 -12.05 3.96 -4.49
CA LYS A 60 -11.06 2.88 -4.63
C LYS A 60 -10.29 2.69 -3.32
N VAL A 61 -9.91 3.78 -2.65
CA VAL A 61 -9.26 3.73 -1.33
C VAL A 61 -10.10 2.96 -0.32
N HIS A 62 -11.41 3.21 -0.29
CA HIS A 62 -12.34 2.53 0.59
C HIS A 62 -12.49 1.02 0.35
N GLN A 63 -12.10 0.52 -0.82
CA GLN A 63 -12.16 -0.91 -1.15
C GLN A 63 -10.85 -1.65 -0.86
N ILE A 64 -9.79 -0.94 -0.50
CA ILE A 64 -8.48 -1.53 -0.20
C ILE A 64 -8.54 -2.30 1.12
N LYS A 65 -8.11 -3.56 1.06
CA LYS A 65 -8.05 -4.50 2.18
C LYS A 65 -6.65 -5.05 2.40
N ALA A 66 -5.77 -5.06 1.39
CA ALA A 66 -4.45 -5.68 1.47
C ALA A 66 -3.36 -4.89 0.71
N PRO A 67 -2.07 -5.04 1.08
CA PRO A 67 -0.95 -4.37 0.42
C PRO A 67 -0.90 -4.55 -1.11
N ALA A 68 -1.21 -5.75 -1.61
CA ALA A 68 -1.20 -6.04 -3.04
C ALA A 68 -2.13 -5.13 -3.84
N GLN A 69 -3.28 -4.74 -3.27
CA GLN A 69 -4.24 -3.86 -3.95
C GLN A 69 -3.71 -2.43 -4.07
N VAL A 70 -3.00 -1.94 -3.04
CA VAL A 70 -2.32 -0.63 -3.11
C VAL A 70 -1.29 -0.63 -4.24
N ILE A 71 -0.50 -1.70 -4.34
CA ILE A 71 0.51 -1.84 -5.39
C ILE A 71 -0.16 -1.90 -6.78
N GLU A 72 -1.22 -2.67 -6.92
CA GLU A 72 -1.97 -2.79 -8.17
C GLU A 72 -2.54 -1.44 -8.62
N LEU A 73 -3.17 -0.69 -7.72
CA LEU A 73 -3.78 0.61 -8.03
C LEU A 73 -2.74 1.70 -8.36
N LEU A 74 -1.55 1.66 -7.77
CA LEU A 74 -0.53 2.69 -7.94
C LEU A 74 0.54 2.36 -8.98
N VAL A 75 0.80 1.08 -9.27
CA VAL A 75 1.91 0.62 -10.13
C VAL A 75 1.46 -0.26 -11.29
N GLY A 76 0.26 -0.84 -11.18
CA GLY A 76 -0.34 -1.70 -12.21
C GLY A 76 -0.59 -0.99 -13.52
#